data_AF-A0ABD0MZX2-F1
#
_entry.id   AF-A0ABD0MZX2-F1
#
_cell.length_a   1.000
_cell.length_b   1.000
_cell.length_c   1.000
_cell.angle_alpha   90.00
_cell.angle_beta   90.00
_cell.angle_gamma   90.00
#
_symmetry.space_group_name_H-M   'P 1'
#
loop_
_entity.id
_entity.type
_entity.pdbx_description
1 polymer ?
#
loop_
_entity_poly.entity_id
_entity_poly.type
_entity_poly.pdbx_seq_one_letter_code
_entity_poly.pdbx_strand_id
1 'polypeptide(L)' 'ALSSVVALGANIICNKIPGLAPRQRAICQSRPDAIIVIGEGAQLGINECQYQFRYGRWNCSALGERTVFGQELRV' A
#
# COMPACT_ATOMS: atom_id res chain seq x y z
N ALA A 1 3.01 7.72 -25.08
CA ALA A 1 4.20 7.71 -24.19
C ALA A 1 3.89 8.63 -23.00
N LEU A 2 4.22 8.22 -21.77
CA LEU A 2 4.10 9.10 -20.59
C LEU A 2 5.08 10.26 -20.72
N SER A 3 4.67 11.47 -20.32
CA SER A 3 5.57 12.62 -20.25
C SER A 3 6.71 12.35 -19.26
N SER A 4 7.91 12.84 -19.55
CA SER A 4 9.12 12.67 -18.72
C SER A 4 8.88 13.11 -17.27
N VAL A 5 8.07 14.16 -17.06
CA VAL A 5 7.70 14.66 -15.73
C VAL A 5 6.83 13.67 -14.97
N VAL A 6 5.88 13.02 -15.65
CA VAL A 6 5.00 12.00 -15.09
C VAL A 6 5.79 10.73 -14.75
N ALA A 7 6.74 10.35 -15.61
CA ALA A 7 7.63 9.21 -15.38
C ALA A 7 8.60 9.42 -14.20
N LEU A 8 9.08 10.66 -14.00
CA LEU A 8 9.85 11.06 -12.82
C LEU A 8 9.01 10.99 -11.54
N GLY A 9 7.78 11.53 -11.58
CA GLY A 9 6.83 11.45 -10.46
C GLY A 9 6.52 10.00 -10.06
N ALA A 10 6.26 9.14 -11.06
CA ALA A 10 6.03 7.71 -10.87
C ALA A 10 7.21 7.02 -10.18
N ASN A 11 8.44 7.26 -10.67
CA ASN A 11 9.65 6.66 -10.08
C ASN A 11 9.87 7.09 -8.63
N ILE A 12 9.63 8.35 -8.29
CA ILE A 12 9.79 8.86 -6.92
C ILE A 12 8.78 8.18 -5.98
N ILE A 13 7.52 8.08 -6.40
CA ILE A 13 6.45 7.46 -5.60
C ILE A 13 6.77 5.97 -5.39
N CYS A 14 7.00 5.22 -6.47
CA CYS A 14 7.16 3.77 -6.41
C CYS A 14 8.43 3.31 -5.67
N ASN A 15 9.47 4.13 -5.64
CA ASN A 15 10.69 3.82 -4.87
C ASN A 15 10.58 4.19 -3.39
N LYS A 16 9.65 5.09 -3.02
CA LYS A 16 9.43 5.48 -1.62
C LYS A 16 8.47 4.57 -0.87
N ILE A 17 7.69 3.73 -1.55
CA ILE A 17 6.77 2.79 -0.91
C ILE A 17 7.56 1.57 -0.43
N PRO A 18 7.69 1.36 0.90
CA PRO A 18 8.36 0.19 1.43
C PRO A 18 7.55 -1.07 1.16
N GLY A 19 8.21 -2.23 1.09
CA GLY A 19 7.51 -3.52 0.97
C GLY A 19 6.97 -3.89 -0.42
N LEU A 20 7.07 -3.03 -1.44
CA LEU A 20 6.76 -3.43 -2.82
C LEU A 20 7.74 -4.48 -3.33
N ALA A 21 7.21 -5.64 -3.72
CA ALA A 21 7.94 -6.66 -4.47
C ALA A 21 8.34 -6.15 -5.87
N PRO A 22 9.38 -6.71 -6.51
CA PRO A 22 9.85 -6.26 -7.83
C PRO A 22 8.74 -6.14 -8.88
N ARG A 23 7.83 -7.12 -8.92
CA ARG A 23 6.68 -7.11 -9.85
C ARG A 23 5.67 -5.99 -9.53
N GLN A 24 5.40 -5.73 -8.25
CA GLN A 24 4.52 -4.64 -7.83
C GLN A 24 5.13 -3.28 -8.15
N ARG A 25 6.47 -3.14 -8.03
CA ARG A 25 7.20 -1.94 -8.41
C ARG A 25 7.12 -1.66 -9.91
N ALA A 26 7.23 -2.70 -10.75
CA ALA A 26 7.04 -2.57 -12.19
C ALA A 26 5.61 -2.12 -12.56
N ILE A 27 4.60 -2.67 -11.88
CA ILE A 27 3.20 -2.24 -12.04
C ILE A 27 3.04 -0.78 -11.63
N CYS A 28 3.58 -0.39 -10.46
CA CYS A 28 3.54 0.98 -9.97
C CYS A 28 4.19 1.97 -10.96
N GLN A 29 5.33 1.62 -11.56
CA GLN A 29 5.97 2.48 -12.57
C GLN A 29 5.11 2.64 -13.84
N SER A 30 4.35 1.60 -14.21
CA SER A 30 3.43 1.65 -15.35
C SER A 30 2.12 2.40 -15.05
N ARG A 31 1.68 2.38 -13.78
CA ARG A 31 0.39 2.86 -13.27
C ARG A 31 0.58 3.45 -11.86
N PRO A 32 1.22 4.61 -11.74
CA PRO A 32 1.52 5.23 -10.43
C PRO A 32 0.25 5.76 -9.75
N ASP A 33 -0.79 6.06 -10.52
CA ASP A 33 -2.13 6.39 -10.03
C ASP A 33 -2.78 5.19 -9.31
N ALA A 34 -2.60 3.97 -9.84
CA ALA A 34 -3.18 2.77 -9.27
C ALA A 34 -2.63 2.47 -7.86
N ILE A 35 -1.33 2.72 -7.61
CA ILE A 35 -0.75 2.42 -6.29
C ILE A 35 -1.32 3.32 -5.19
N ILE A 36 -1.69 4.56 -5.54
CA ILE A 36 -2.26 5.54 -4.61
C ILE A 36 -3.63 5.05 -4.13
N VAL A 37 -4.53 4.73 -5.07
CA VAL A 37 -5.88 4.25 -4.75
C VAL A 37 -5.87 2.88 -4.05
N ILE A 38 -4.90 2.02 -4.35
CA ILE A 38 -4.70 0.75 -3.62
C ILE A 38 -4.33 1.03 -2.16
N GLY A 39 -3.42 1.98 -1.91
CA GLY A 39 -3.03 2.37 -0.56
C GLY A 39 -4.20 2.93 0.25
N GLU A 40 -5.01 3.81 -0.36
CA GLU A 40 -6.22 4.36 0.27
C GLU A 40 -7.24 3.26 0.61
N GLY A 41 -7.52 2.36 -0.33
CA GLY A 41 -8.43 1.23 -0.10
C GLY A 41 -7.95 0.30 1.01
N ALA A 42 -6.64 0.05 1.09
CA ALA A 42 -6.07 -0.76 2.16
C ALA A 42 -6.19 -0.07 3.53
N GLN A 43 -5.97 1.25 3.60
CA GLN A 43 -6.18 2.01 4.84
C GLN A 43 -7.65 1.99 5.28
N LEU A 44 -8.58 2.13 4.34
CA LEU A 44 -10.01 2.02 4.62
C LEU A 44 -10.35 0.64 5.21
N GLY A 45 -9.81 -0.43 4.62
CA GLY A 45 -9.98 -1.80 5.12
C GLY A 45 -9.41 -2.01 6.52
N ILE A 46 -8.23 -1.45 6.82
CA ILE A 46 -7.63 -1.52 8.16
C ILE A 46 -8.50 -0.78 9.18
N ASN A 47 -9.00 0.41 8.84
CA ASN A 47 -9.87 1.17 9.72
C ASN A 47 -11.15 0.38 10.06
N GLU A 48 -11.76 -0.24 9.05
CA GLU A 48 -12.94 -1.09 9.25
C GLU A 48 -12.62 -2.36 10.06
N CYS A 49 -11.46 -2.98 9.83
CA CYS A 49 -10.99 -4.12 10.62
C CYS A 49 -10.87 -3.72 12.10
N GLN A 50 -10.17 -2.62 12.39
CA GLN A 50 -10.03 -2.10 13.75
C GLN A 50 -11.40 -1.78 14.37
N TYR A 51 -12.32 -1.21 13.59
CA TYR A 51 -13.68 -0.96 14.04
C TYR A 51 -14.38 -2.28 14.40
N GLN A 52 -14.49 -3.24 13.48
CA GLN A 52 -15.19 -4.50 13.69
C GLN A 52 -14.61 -5.32 14.85
N PHE A 53 -13.29 -5.34 14.99
CA PHE A 53 -12.57 -6.15 15.97
C PHE A 53 -12.17 -5.37 17.25
N ARG A 54 -12.72 -4.17 17.47
CA ARG A 54 -12.35 -3.28 18.60
C ARG A 54 -12.49 -3.88 20.01
N TYR A 55 -13.33 -4.91 20.17
CA TYR A 55 -13.52 -5.64 21.44
C TYR A 55 -12.98 -7.08 21.39
N GLY A 56 -12.31 -7.45 20.30
CA GLY A 56 -11.66 -8.75 20.13
C GLY A 56 -10.31 -8.79 20.84
N ARG A 57 -9.85 -10.01 21.18
CA ARG A 57 -8.47 -10.23 21.65
C ARG A 57 -7.43 -9.86 20.58
N TRP A 58 -7.81 -10.06 19.32
CA TRP A 58 -7.12 -9.52 18.16
C TRP A 58 -7.93 -8.33 17.63
N ASN A 59 -7.30 -7.17 17.46
CA ASN A 59 -7.95 -5.89 17.16
C ASN A 59 -7.37 -5.19 15.92
N CYS A 60 -6.70 -5.94 15.03
CA CYS A 60 -6.11 -5.45 13.78
C CYS A 60 -5.03 -4.34 13.91
N SER A 61 -4.54 -4.04 15.12
CA SER A 61 -3.57 -2.96 15.33
C SER A 61 -2.23 -3.17 14.60
N ALA A 62 -1.78 -4.43 14.48
CA ALA A 62 -0.54 -4.79 13.80
C ALA A 62 -0.56 -4.63 12.26
N LEU A 63 -1.72 -4.45 11.62
CA LEU A 63 -1.85 -4.46 10.15
C LEU A 63 -1.33 -3.18 9.45
N GLY A 64 -1.04 -2.09 10.20
CA GLY A 64 -0.76 -0.77 9.63
C GLY A 64 0.59 -0.12 9.99
N GLU A 65 1.45 -0.76 10.80
CA GLU A 65 2.59 -0.06 11.43
C GLU A 65 3.75 0.32 10.50
N ARG A 66 3.80 -0.18 9.25
CA ARG A 66 4.96 0.09 8.36
C ARG A 66 4.55 0.42 6.93
N THR A 67 3.66 -0.38 6.36
CA THR A 67 3.15 -0.29 4.99
C THR A 67 2.16 -1.45 4.80
N VAL A 68 1.09 -1.25 4.03
CA VAL A 68 0.15 -2.32 3.64
C VAL A 68 0.75 -3.32 2.64
N PHE A 69 1.86 -2.93 2.02
CA PHE A 69 2.68 -3.79 1.15
C PHE A 69 3.83 -4.39 1.94
N GLY A 70 4.17 -5.65 1.65
CA GLY A 70 5.30 -6.33 2.26
C GLY A 70 4.95 -7.75 2.65
N GLN A 71 5.61 -8.23 3.70
CA GLN A 71 5.43 -9.60 4.18
C GLN A 71 4.06 -9.75 4.83
N GLU A 72 3.37 -10.83 4.48
CA GLU A 72 2.08 -11.16 5.06
C GLU A 72 2.22 -11.37 6.57
N LEU A 73 1.37 -10.68 7.33
CA LEU A 73 1.25 -10.91 8.76
C LEU A 73 0.50 -12.22 8.97
N ARG A 74 1.18 -13.19 9.58
CA ARG A 74 0.54 -14.42 10.03
C ARG A 74 -0.15 -14.13 11.36
N VAL A 75 -1.47 -14.00 11.30
CA VAL A 75 -2.37 -13.80 12.44
C VAL A 75 -2.91 -15.14 12.89
#